data_AF-A0A2P4TEZ3-F1
#
_entry.id   AF-A0A2P4TEZ3-F1
#
_cell.length_a   1.000
_cell.length_b   1.000
_cell.length_c   1.000
_cell.angle_alpha   90.00
_cell.angle_beta   90.00
_cell.angle_gamma   90.00
#
_symmetry.space_group_name_H-M   'P 1'
#
loop_
_entity.id
_entity.type
_entity.pdbx_description
1 polymer ?
#
loop_
_entity_poly.entity_id
_entity_poly.type
_entity_poly.pdbx_seq_one_letter_code
_entity_poly.pdbx_strand_id
1 'polypeptide(L)'
;HSLKFCSLSRTIKNVLFVNLFLGLAFLLGFFHANSRNYLFQRSSAELLASPTPCQAKTNIMFLKTHKTASSTILNILFRFTERYKLTAALPADQLFHLGYPERFVANFVEDFQSQGQNYNIMCNHLRFNPSEVRARAHMEKLKGN
;
A
#
# COMPACT_ATOMS: atom_id res chain seq x y z
N HIS A 1 18.19 -35.22 -64.59
CA HIS A 1 16.99 -35.86 -64.03
C HIS A 1 16.48 -35.03 -62.87
N SER A 2 15.35 -34.33 -63.06
CA SER A 2 14.80 -33.36 -62.12
C SER A 2 14.44 -33.97 -60.76
N LEU A 3 15.01 -33.43 -59.69
CA LEU A 3 14.61 -33.68 -58.32
C LEU A 3 13.24 -33.03 -58.09
N LYS A 4 12.21 -33.87 -58.06
CA LYS A 4 10.85 -33.49 -57.66
C LYS A 4 10.90 -32.99 -56.23
N PHE A 5 10.61 -31.70 -56.03
CA PHE A 5 10.22 -31.12 -54.74
C PHE A 5 9.00 -31.91 -54.24
N CYS A 6 9.23 -32.90 -53.40
CA CYS A 6 8.19 -33.73 -52.81
C CYS A 6 7.44 -32.90 -51.77
N SER A 7 6.13 -32.78 -51.97
CA SER A 7 5.18 -32.14 -51.06
C SER A 7 5.39 -32.65 -49.63
N LEU A 8 5.89 -31.78 -48.75
CA LEU A 8 6.10 -32.10 -47.35
C LEU A 8 4.75 -32.46 -46.71
N SER A 9 4.60 -33.72 -46.31
CA SER A 9 3.38 -34.30 -45.76
C SER A 9 2.78 -33.41 -44.67
N ARG A 10 1.44 -33.26 -44.67
CA ARG A 10 0.69 -32.46 -43.67
C ARG A 10 1.10 -32.82 -42.24
N THR A 11 1.40 -34.10 -42.00
CA THR A 11 1.88 -34.61 -40.71
C THR A 11 3.23 -34.00 -40.31
N ILE A 12 4.18 -33.89 -41.24
CA ILE A 12 5.51 -33.32 -40.95
C ILE A 12 5.40 -31.82 -40.67
N LYS A 13 4.57 -31.10 -41.43
CA LYS A 13 4.28 -29.69 -41.17
C LYS A 13 3.65 -29.50 -39.78
N ASN A 14 2.68 -30.33 -39.41
CA ASN A 14 2.04 -30.27 -38.09
C ASN A 14 3.03 -30.57 -36.96
N VAL A 15 3.92 -31.55 -37.12
CA VAL A 15 4.97 -31.85 -36.13
C VAL A 15 5.91 -30.66 -35.96
N LEU A 16 6.34 -30.01 -37.04
CA LEU A 16 7.18 -28.81 -36.97
C LEU A 16 6.46 -27.64 -36.28
N PHE A 17 5.19 -27.41 -36.59
CA PHE A 17 4.39 -26.39 -35.94
C PHE A 17 4.20 -26.66 -34.44
N VAL A 18 3.87 -27.89 -34.05
CA VAL A 18 3.70 -28.27 -32.64
C VAL A 18 4.99 -28.05 -31.86
N ASN A 19 6.14 -28.49 -32.39
CA ASN A 19 7.43 -28.27 -31.75
C ASN A 19 7.79 -26.77 -31.66
N LEU A 20 7.48 -25.98 -32.68
CA LEU A 20 7.69 -24.52 -32.67
C LEU A 20 6.83 -23.84 -31.60
N PHE A 21 5.55 -24.21 -31.49
CA PHE A 21 4.65 -23.68 -30.47
C PHE A 21 5.06 -24.06 -29.05
N LEU A 22 5.45 -25.33 -28.82
CA LEU A 22 5.97 -25.78 -27.53
C LEU A 22 7.25 -25.01 -27.14
N GLY A 23 8.18 -24.82 -28.09
CA GLY A 23 9.39 -24.04 -27.86
C GLY A 23 9.11 -22.58 -27.51
N LEU A 24 8.19 -21.93 -28.23
CA LEU A 24 7.81 -20.53 -27.96
C LEU A 24 7.13 -20.38 -26.60
N ALA A 25 6.23 -21.30 -26.24
CA ALA A 25 5.57 -21.31 -24.93
C ALA A 25 6.57 -21.51 -23.78
N PHE A 26 7.56 -22.39 -23.98
CA PHE A 26 8.62 -22.61 -23.00
C PHE A 26 9.48 -21.36 -22.81
N LEU A 27 9.89 -20.69 -23.89
CA LEU A 27 10.65 -19.45 -23.82
C LEU A 27 9.86 -18.34 -23.12
N LEU A 28 8.59 -18.12 -23.49
CA LEU A 28 7.74 -17.12 -22.84
C LEU A 28 7.55 -17.41 -21.34
N GLY A 29 7.36 -18.68 -20.98
CA GLY A 29 7.31 -19.12 -19.59
C GLY A 29 8.61 -18.88 -18.83
N PHE A 30 9.75 -19.21 -19.43
CA PHE A 30 11.08 -19.02 -18.85
C PHE A 30 11.40 -17.53 -18.67
N PHE A 31 11.10 -16.69 -19.67
CA PHE A 31 11.28 -15.24 -19.59
C PHE A 31 10.36 -14.59 -18.54
N HIS A 32 9.10 -15.04 -18.39
CA HIS A 32 8.20 -14.55 -17.34
C HIS A 32 8.68 -14.97 -15.94
N ALA A 33 9.11 -16.23 -15.78
CA ALA A 33 9.64 -16.74 -14.52
C ALA A 33 10.92 -15.99 -14.12
N ASN A 34 11.84 -15.77 -15.06
CA ASN A 34 13.07 -15.03 -14.85
C ASN A 34 12.79 -13.58 -14.46
N SER A 35 11.88 -12.90 -15.15
CA SER A 35 11.49 -11.50 -14.86
C SER A 35 10.92 -11.33 -13.46
N ARG A 36 10.11 -12.28 -12.96
CA ARG A 36 9.62 -12.28 -11.57
C ARG A 36 10.76 -12.43 -10.56
N ASN A 37 11.72 -13.31 -10.83
CA ASN A 37 12.89 -13.49 -9.96
C ASN A 37 13.75 -12.22 -9.90
N TYR A 38 13.97 -11.52 -11.02
CA TYR A 38 14.68 -10.24 -11.04
C TYR A 38 13.98 -9.14 -10.23
N LEU A 39 12.65 -9.06 -10.32
CA LEU A 39 11.86 -8.06 -9.60
C LEU A 39 11.84 -8.34 -8.08
N PHE A 40 11.77 -9.62 -7.70
CA PHE A 40 11.85 -10.06 -6.31
C PHE A 40 13.26 -9.86 -5.71
N GLN A 41 14.31 -10.08 -6.50
CA GLN A 41 15.69 -9.86 -6.07
C GLN A 41 16.00 -8.37 -5.88
N ARG A 42 15.44 -7.49 -6.72
CA ARG A 42 15.56 -6.03 -6.56
C ARG A 42 14.91 -5.54 -5.26
N SER A 43 13.71 -6.03 -4.95
CA SER A 43 13.01 -5.75 -3.68
C SER A 43 13.84 -6.17 -2.46
N SER A 44 14.40 -7.38 -2.51
CA SER A 44 15.25 -7.90 -1.43
C SER A 44 16.56 -7.10 -1.29
N ALA A 45 17.16 -6.65 -2.40
CA ALA A 45 18.39 -5.86 -2.39
C ALA A 45 18.18 -4.43 -1.84
N GLU A 46 17.03 -3.79 -2.13
CA GLU A 46 16.65 -2.51 -1.50
C GLU A 46 16.36 -2.64 -0.01
N LEU A 47 15.84 -3.80 0.45
CA LEU A 47 15.64 -4.08 1.87
C LEU A 47 16.95 -4.41 2.61
N LEU A 48 17.96 -4.92 1.89
CA LEU A 48 19.28 -5.28 2.43
C LEU A 48 20.31 -4.14 2.33
N ALA A 49 19.99 -3.04 1.65
CA ALA A 49 20.77 -1.82 1.76
C ALA A 49 20.78 -1.40 3.23
N SER A 50 21.98 -1.29 3.81
CA SER A 50 22.17 -0.96 5.23
C SER A 50 21.25 0.19 5.62
N PRO A 51 20.30 -0.01 6.56
CA PRO A 51 19.39 1.04 6.91
C PRO A 51 20.21 2.15 7.56
N THR A 52 20.24 3.32 6.93
CA THR A 52 20.47 4.57 7.65
C THR A 52 19.65 4.50 8.94
N PRO A 53 20.20 4.85 10.12
CA PRO A 53 19.48 4.76 11.38
C PRO A 53 18.12 5.45 11.23
N CYS A 54 17.05 4.65 11.13
CA CYS A 54 15.74 5.17 10.83
C CYS A 54 15.07 5.57 12.14
N GLN A 55 14.60 6.81 12.20
CA GLN A 55 13.81 7.26 13.33
C GLN A 55 12.35 6.91 13.07
N ALA A 56 11.73 6.21 14.03
CA ALA A 56 10.31 5.88 13.95
C ALA A 56 9.48 7.17 13.82
N LYS A 57 8.61 7.24 12.80
CA LYS A 57 7.65 8.33 12.66
C LYS A 57 6.45 8.03 13.55
N THR A 58 6.28 8.85 14.57
CA THR A 58 5.21 8.70 15.56
C THR A 58 3.95 9.50 15.21
N ASN A 59 4.06 10.48 14.32
CA ASN A 59 2.95 11.33 13.91
C ASN A 59 2.38 10.89 12.57
N ILE A 60 1.18 10.30 12.59
CA ILE A 60 0.56 9.65 11.44
C ILE A 60 -0.88 10.11 11.30
N MET A 61 -1.21 10.68 10.14
CA MET A 61 -2.58 10.92 9.70
C MET A 61 -2.94 9.87 8.65
N PHE A 62 -3.96 9.06 8.93
CA PHE A 62 -4.47 8.04 8.02
C PHE A 62 -5.92 8.35 7.66
N LEU A 63 -6.12 8.96 6.49
CA LEU A 63 -7.46 9.21 5.96
C LEU A 63 -8.02 7.93 5.34
N LYS A 64 -8.93 7.27 6.06
CA LYS A 64 -9.51 6.01 5.58
C LYS A 64 -10.63 6.21 4.57
N THR A 65 -10.66 5.33 3.58
CA THR A 65 -11.80 5.13 2.68
C THR A 65 -12.60 3.89 3.12
N HIS A 66 -13.84 3.81 2.66
CA HIS A 66 -14.75 2.73 3.03
C HIS A 66 -14.43 1.45 2.25
N LYS A 67 -14.55 0.27 2.90
CA LYS A 67 -14.37 -1.07 2.31
C LYS A 67 -12.99 -1.35 1.69
N THR A 68 -11.92 -0.81 2.28
CA THR A 68 -10.52 -0.99 1.81
C THR A 68 -9.62 -1.68 2.83
N ALA A 69 -10.19 -2.54 3.69
CA ALA A 69 -9.50 -3.17 4.83
C ALA A 69 -8.87 -2.14 5.81
N SER A 70 -9.36 -0.90 5.79
CA SER A 70 -8.85 0.20 6.61
C SER A 70 -9.00 -0.04 8.11
N SER A 71 -9.96 -0.88 8.54
CA SER A 71 -10.10 -1.32 9.94
C SER A 71 -8.90 -2.11 10.44
N THR A 72 -8.22 -2.86 9.57
CA THR A 72 -6.99 -3.59 9.93
C THR A 72 -5.87 -2.60 10.26
N ILE A 73 -5.68 -1.59 9.40
CA ILE A 73 -4.67 -0.54 9.61
C ILE A 73 -4.99 0.26 10.87
N LEU A 74 -6.25 0.60 11.11
CA LEU A 74 -6.69 1.31 12.31
C LEU A 74 -6.32 0.55 13.59
N ASN A 75 -6.58 -0.75 13.65
CA ASN A 75 -6.20 -1.59 14.79
C ASN A 75 -4.68 -1.65 15.00
N ILE A 76 -3.90 -1.73 13.92
CA ILE A 76 -2.43 -1.69 13.98
C ILE A 76 -1.97 -0.35 14.58
N LEU A 77 -2.55 0.77 14.13
CA LEU A 77 -2.21 2.11 14.61
C LEU A 77 -2.62 2.34 16.07
N PHE A 78 -3.75 1.78 16.52
CA PHE A 78 -4.12 1.84 17.94
C PHE A 78 -3.17 1.05 18.83
N ARG A 79 -2.83 -0.19 18.45
CA ARG A 79 -1.82 -0.96 19.19
C ARG A 79 -0.46 -0.27 19.22
N PHE A 80 -0.09 0.42 18.14
CA PHE A 80 1.11 1.26 18.08
C PHE A 80 1.00 2.43 19.07
N THR A 81 -0.14 3.11 19.10
CA THR A 81 -0.42 4.21 20.04
C THR A 81 -0.24 3.75 21.49
N GLU A 82 -0.86 2.63 21.87
CA GLU A 82 -0.78 2.07 23.22
C GLU A 82 0.66 1.66 23.58
N ARG A 83 1.34 0.92 22.69
CA ARG A 83 2.69 0.40 22.93
C ARG A 83 3.71 1.51 23.19
N TYR A 84 3.59 2.62 22.48
CA TYR A 84 4.54 3.74 22.55
C TYR A 84 4.01 4.93 23.35
N LYS A 85 2.87 4.78 24.04
CA LYS A 85 2.21 5.83 24.84
C LYS A 85 1.99 7.13 24.07
N LEU A 86 1.56 7.00 22.82
CA LEU A 86 1.23 8.13 21.95
C LEU A 86 -0.21 8.59 22.19
N THR A 87 -0.57 9.75 21.64
CA THR A 87 -1.93 10.28 21.67
C THR A 87 -2.66 9.98 20.36
N ALA A 88 -3.92 9.53 20.44
CA ALA A 88 -4.77 9.31 19.27
C ALA A 88 -6.03 10.18 19.34
N ALA A 89 -6.48 10.69 18.20
CA ALA A 89 -7.73 11.43 18.09
C ALA A 89 -8.92 10.45 18.06
N LEU A 90 -9.55 10.23 19.21
CA LEU A 90 -10.72 9.37 19.39
C LEU A 90 -12.02 10.18 19.25
N PRO A 91 -13.10 9.61 18.71
CA PRO A 91 -14.39 10.31 18.65
C PRO A 91 -14.95 10.58 20.05
N ALA A 92 -15.47 11.79 20.25
CA ALA A 92 -16.18 12.15 21.46
C ALA A 92 -17.49 11.36 21.60
N ASP A 93 -17.91 11.16 22.85
CA ASP A 93 -19.14 10.47 23.21
C ASP A 93 -19.22 9.03 22.65
N GLN A 94 -20.42 8.51 22.45
CA GLN A 94 -20.67 7.18 21.84
C GLN A 94 -20.61 7.23 20.30
N LEU A 95 -19.91 8.21 19.71
CA LEU A 95 -19.82 8.36 18.26
C LEU A 95 -18.76 7.44 17.66
N PHE A 96 -19.01 6.95 16.46
CA PHE A 96 -18.07 6.08 15.73
C PHE A 96 -17.16 6.85 14.75
N HIS A 97 -17.38 8.16 14.62
CA HIS A 97 -16.74 9.01 13.63
C HIS A 97 -16.53 10.44 14.14
N LEU A 98 -15.51 11.10 13.62
CA LEU A 98 -15.17 12.48 13.91
C LEU A 98 -15.97 13.42 13.00
N GLY A 99 -17.30 13.42 13.17
CA GLY A 99 -18.18 14.45 12.59
C GLY A 99 -18.97 14.12 11.33
N TYR A 100 -19.09 12.85 10.90
CA TYR A 100 -19.89 12.55 9.71
C TYR A 100 -21.39 12.92 9.90
N PRO A 101 -22.08 13.49 8.89
CA PRO A 101 -21.62 13.76 7.52
C PRO A 101 -20.84 15.05 7.32
N GLU A 102 -20.62 15.86 8.35
CA GLU A 102 -19.88 17.12 8.27
C GLU A 102 -18.36 16.92 8.11
N ARG A 103 -17.66 18.01 7.77
CA ARG A 103 -16.20 18.04 7.76
C ARG A 103 -15.67 18.02 9.20
N PHE A 104 -14.50 17.41 9.39
CA PHE A 104 -13.83 17.36 10.68
C PHE A 104 -13.65 18.76 11.28
N VAL A 105 -14.00 18.88 12.56
CA VAL A 105 -13.66 19.98 13.45
C VAL A 105 -13.24 19.41 14.80
N ALA A 106 -12.37 20.12 15.51
CA ALA A 106 -11.68 19.56 16.68
C ALA A 106 -12.61 19.17 17.86
N ASN A 107 -13.81 19.74 17.94
CA ASN A 107 -14.80 19.40 18.99
C ASN A 107 -15.40 18.00 18.84
N PHE A 108 -15.16 17.29 17.74
CA PHE A 108 -15.58 15.90 17.59
C PHE A 108 -14.61 14.90 18.22
N VAL A 109 -13.50 15.37 18.79
CA VAL A 109 -12.51 14.53 19.47
C VAL A 109 -12.86 14.44 20.96
N GLU A 110 -12.75 13.25 21.54
CA GLU A 110 -12.96 13.02 22.98
C GLU A 110 -12.01 13.87 23.83
N ASP A 111 -12.49 14.26 25.01
CA ASP A 111 -11.74 15.10 25.96
C ASP A 111 -11.16 16.36 25.34
N PHE A 112 -11.86 16.93 24.35
CA PHE A 112 -11.48 18.18 23.72
C PHE A 112 -11.36 19.29 24.77
N GLN A 113 -10.13 19.60 25.19
CA GLN A 113 -9.86 20.81 25.95
C GLN A 113 -9.50 21.92 24.97
N SER A 114 -10.17 23.06 25.13
CA SER A 114 -9.96 24.22 24.28
C SER A 114 -8.52 24.73 24.46
N GLN A 115 -7.73 24.58 23.39
CA GLN A 115 -6.35 25.03 23.16
C GLN A 115 -5.23 24.03 23.51
N GLY A 116 -4.37 23.75 22.53
CA GLY A 116 -3.07 23.09 22.73
C GLY A 116 -3.01 21.57 22.53
N GLN A 117 -4.15 20.88 22.48
CA GLN A 117 -4.15 19.42 22.33
C GLN A 117 -3.85 19.03 20.88
N ASN A 118 -2.70 18.37 20.71
CA ASN A 118 -2.26 17.77 19.46
C ASN A 118 -2.24 16.25 19.60
N TYR A 119 -2.52 15.56 18.50
CA TYR A 119 -2.55 14.11 18.42
C TYR A 119 -1.41 13.60 17.55
N ASN A 120 -0.78 12.51 18.00
CA ASN A 120 0.20 11.80 17.20
C ASN A 120 -0.49 11.00 16.10
N ILE A 121 -1.56 10.29 16.43
CA ILE A 121 -2.26 9.38 15.51
C ILE A 121 -3.68 9.86 15.25
N MET A 122 -4.02 10.06 13.97
CA MET A 122 -5.35 10.47 13.54
C MET A 122 -5.82 9.56 12.42
N CYS A 123 -6.65 8.56 12.76
CA CYS A 123 -7.04 7.48 11.84
C CYS A 123 -8.53 7.15 11.85
N ASN A 124 -9.31 7.72 12.78
CA ASN A 124 -10.75 7.50 12.88
C ASN A 124 -11.50 8.06 11.67
N HIS A 125 -12.76 7.61 11.49
CA HIS A 125 -13.56 8.00 10.33
C HIS A 125 -13.83 9.50 10.37
N LEU A 126 -13.37 10.24 9.37
CA LEU A 126 -13.54 11.68 9.28
C LEU A 126 -13.62 12.14 7.83
N ARG A 127 -14.28 13.28 7.59
CA ARG A 127 -14.16 14.00 6.32
C ARG A 127 -13.07 15.05 6.45
N PHE A 128 -12.09 15.01 5.55
CA PHE A 128 -10.88 15.81 5.67
C PHE A 128 -11.15 17.32 5.70
N ASN A 129 -10.60 17.98 6.70
CA ASN A 129 -10.54 19.43 6.82
C ASN A 129 -9.08 19.83 7.05
N PRO A 130 -8.39 20.40 6.04
CA PRO A 130 -6.96 20.64 6.12
C PRO A 130 -6.58 21.66 7.21
N SER A 131 -7.44 22.64 7.49
CA SER A 131 -7.18 23.66 8.50
C SER A 131 -7.17 23.04 9.90
N GLU A 132 -8.21 22.27 10.21
CA GLU A 132 -8.37 21.60 11.51
C GLU A 132 -7.33 20.50 11.71
N VAL A 133 -7.07 19.68 10.68
CA VAL A 133 -6.06 18.61 10.77
C VAL A 133 -4.68 19.20 11.00
N ARG A 134 -4.30 20.28 10.30
CA ARG A 134 -2.98 20.92 10.51
C ARG A 134 -2.86 21.55 11.90
N ALA A 135 -3.95 22.07 12.44
CA ALA A 135 -3.97 22.67 13.77
C ALA A 135 -3.88 21.64 14.90
N ARG A 136 -4.19 20.36 14.64
CA ARG A 136 -4.35 19.32 15.67
C ARG A 136 -3.45 18.11 15.53
N ALA A 137 -2.95 17.83 14.33
CA ALA A 137 -2.02 16.73 14.14
C ALA A 137 -0.58 17.25 14.27
N HIS A 138 0.29 16.51 14.98
CA HIS A 138 1.73 16.76 15.02
C HIS A 138 2.41 16.44 13.66
N MET A 139 1.88 16.94 12.55
CA MET A 139 2.42 16.63 11.23
C MET A 139 3.63 17.50 10.93
N GLU A 140 4.82 16.92 11.10
CA GLU A 140 5.93 17.29 10.24
C GLU A 140 5.60 16.79 8.83
N LYS A 141 5.59 17.71 7.86
CA LYS A 141 5.45 17.36 6.44
C LYS A 141 6.54 16.34 6.14
N LEU A 142 6.16 15.09 5.89
CA LEU A 142 7.10 14.09 5.36
C LEU A 142 7.63 14.71 4.06
N LYS A 143 8.86 15.22 4.10
CA LYS A 143 9.58 15.62 2.90
C LYS A 143 9.75 14.31 2.13
N GLY A 144 8.95 14.14 1.07
CA GLY A 144 9.28 13.17 0.04
C GLY A 144 10.63 13.60 -0.53
N ASN A 145 11.64 12.76 -0.33
CA ASN A 145 12.83 12.79 -1.16
C ASN A 145 12.48 12.23 -2.53
#